data_AF-A0A8S9QKE3-F1
#
_entry.id   AF-A0A8S9QKE3-F1
#
_cell.length_a   1.000
_cell.length_b   1.000
_cell.length_c   1.000
_cell.angle_alpha   90.00
_cell.angle_beta   90.00
_cell.angle_gamma   90.00
#
_symmetry.space_group_name_H-M   'P 1'
#
loop_
_entity.id
_entity.type
_entity.pdbx_description
1 polymer ?
#
loop_
_entity_poly.entity_id
_entity_poly.type
_entity_poly.pdbx_seq_one_letter_code
_entity_poly.pdbx_strand_id
1 'polypeptide(L)'
;MDNNNNSIEDQPAGKKKPTTVLLIPCLLITTSMLLLYLSQKKIILISSTTTTISDSDHSRLRYDPCVGRYIYIHNLPSRFNKDILQDCESISRPKDKTSMCRYIENSGFGPQMGDGDSTDSKYSRSWYATNQFMLEVIFHEKMKTYECLTSNSSLASAIYVPYYAGLDLRRYMQWSCNVSERDAAGKEMFKWLKKQPQWKGLSGKNHFLVTGRISKDFRRYSEDNSSWGTNLMLLPESQNLSFLTIERSPKRQNEFAIPYPTYFHPNSVVEIRQWQDKMKLTNRTVLFSFAGAQRPSKNYKGLVRTQVIEQCNSSSK
;
A
#
# COMPACT_ATOMS: atom_id res chain seq x y z
N MET A 1 31.10 17.06 70.88
CA MET A 1 31.64 18.07 69.97
C MET A 1 30.83 18.01 68.69
N ASP A 2 29.84 18.83 68.38
CA ASP A 2 29.10 19.94 69.00
C ASP A 2 27.76 19.97 68.25
N ASN A 3 26.63 19.89 68.96
CA ASN A 3 25.65 20.96 69.17
C ASN A 3 25.28 21.83 67.95
N ASN A 4 24.01 21.72 67.52
CA ASN A 4 23.08 22.84 67.26
C ASN A 4 21.72 22.23 66.88
N ASN A 5 20.75 22.09 67.79
CA ASN A 5 19.77 23.06 68.33
C ASN A 5 18.88 23.78 67.30
N ASN A 6 17.57 23.60 67.54
CA ASN A 6 16.40 24.43 67.22
C ASN A 6 15.93 24.46 65.75
N SER A 7 14.64 24.46 65.41
CA SER A 7 13.43 24.70 66.20
C SER A 7 12.20 24.25 65.39
N ILE A 8 11.17 23.82 66.12
CA ILE A 8 9.80 23.59 65.63
C ILE A 8 9.19 24.96 65.31
N GLU A 9 8.62 25.15 64.13
CA GLU A 9 7.73 26.28 63.83
C GLU A 9 6.54 25.82 62.98
N ASP A 10 5.39 26.40 63.31
CA ASP A 10 4.03 25.96 63.07
C ASP A 10 3.57 25.91 61.60
N GLN A 11 2.63 25.00 61.34
CA GLN A 11 1.81 25.01 60.13
C GLN A 11 0.88 26.23 60.07
N PRO A 12 0.77 26.94 58.93
CA PRO A 12 -0.39 27.77 58.66
C PRO A 12 -1.45 26.98 57.88
N ALA A 13 -2.66 26.95 58.46
CA ALA A 13 -3.88 26.43 57.87
C ALA A 13 -4.14 26.97 56.45
N GLY A 14 -4.49 26.07 55.54
CA GLY A 14 -4.82 26.39 54.15
C GLY A 14 -6.01 27.34 54.02
N LYS A 15 -5.75 28.54 53.49
CA LYS A 15 -6.80 29.45 53.00
C LYS A 15 -7.38 28.90 51.70
N LYS A 16 -8.67 28.51 51.72
CA LYS A 16 -9.44 28.17 50.51
C LYS A 16 -9.47 29.37 49.56
N LYS A 17 -8.89 29.22 48.37
CA LYS A 17 -9.03 30.19 47.27
C LYS A 17 -10.46 30.12 46.71
N PRO A 18 -11.08 31.24 46.30
CA PRO A 18 -12.47 31.26 45.87
C PRO A 18 -12.61 30.56 44.51
N THR A 19 -13.37 29.47 44.50
CA THR A 19 -13.72 28.65 43.32
C THR A 19 -14.48 29.43 42.24
N THR A 20 -14.88 30.66 42.55
CA THR A 20 -15.70 31.53 41.68
C THR A 20 -14.95 32.15 40.50
N VAL A 21 -13.61 32.22 40.52
CA VAL A 21 -12.83 32.87 39.44
C VAL A 21 -12.62 31.95 38.23
N LEU A 22 -12.72 30.62 38.39
CA LEU A 22 -12.54 29.63 37.32
C LEU A 22 -13.82 29.28 36.55
N LEU A 23 -15.00 29.62 37.10
CA LEU A 23 -16.29 29.30 36.46
C LEU A 23 -16.57 30.20 35.24
N ILE A 24 -16.21 31.48 35.31
CA ILE A 24 -16.45 32.46 34.25
C ILE A 24 -15.72 32.09 32.94
N PRO A 25 -14.42 31.76 32.92
CA PRO A 25 -13.75 31.35 31.69
C PRO A 25 -14.27 30.02 31.15
N CYS A 26 -14.68 29.07 32.00
CA CYS A 26 -15.31 27.82 31.53
C CYS A 26 -16.68 28.04 30.87
N LEU A 27 -17.51 28.95 31.40
CA LEU A 27 -18.78 29.33 30.78
C LEU A 27 -18.58 30.02 29.43
N LEU A 28 -17.56 30.86 29.28
CA LEU A 28 -17.24 31.51 28.01
C LEU A 28 -16.73 30.52 26.95
N ILE A 29 -15.94 29.51 27.34
CA ILE A 29 -15.45 28.48 26.41
C ILE A 29 -16.59 27.55 25.97
N THR A 30 -17.45 27.13 26.91
CA THR A 30 -18.59 26.24 26.60
C THR A 30 -19.64 26.94 25.73
N THR A 31 -19.93 28.21 25.97
CA THR A 31 -20.84 29.01 25.12
C THR A 31 -20.25 29.25 23.73
N SER A 32 -18.94 29.53 23.62
CA SER A 32 -18.25 29.65 22.33
C SER A 32 -18.28 28.36 21.51
N MET A 33 -18.03 27.20 22.14
CA MET A 33 -18.13 25.89 21.49
C MET A 33 -19.56 25.55 21.06
N LEU A 34 -20.57 25.93 21.86
CA LEU A 34 -21.98 25.72 21.52
C LEU A 34 -22.41 26.61 20.34
N LEU A 35 -21.95 27.86 20.29
CA LEU A 35 -22.21 28.77 19.16
C LEU A 35 -21.53 28.30 17.88
N LEU A 36 -20.30 27.77 17.96
CA LEU A 36 -19.61 27.14 16.82
C LEU A 36 -20.33 25.87 16.34
N TYR A 37 -20.83 25.04 17.26
CA TYR A 37 -21.61 23.85 16.91
C TYR A 37 -22.96 24.21 16.26
N LEU A 38 -23.64 25.23 16.77
CA LEU A 38 -24.89 25.73 16.19
C LEU A 38 -24.67 26.41 14.83
N SER A 39 -23.54 27.11 14.63
CA SER A 39 -23.21 27.68 13.31
C SER A 39 -22.89 26.60 12.28
N GLN A 40 -22.16 25.53 12.68
CA GLN A 40 -21.93 24.37 11.83
C GLN A 40 -23.24 23.67 11.46
N LYS A 41 -24.18 23.51 12.39
CA LYS A 41 -25.52 22.97 12.09
C LYS A 41 -26.34 23.87 11.17
N LYS A 42 -26.24 25.20 11.31
CA LYS A 42 -26.92 26.16 10.41
C LYS A 42 -26.31 26.12 9.00
N ILE A 43 -25.00 25.94 8.87
CA ILE A 43 -24.30 25.74 7.59
C ILE A 43 -24.71 24.38 6.96
N ILE A 44 -24.84 23.32 7.76
CA ILE A 44 -25.34 22.02 7.29
C ILE A 44 -26.81 22.14 6.81
N LEU A 45 -27.63 22.94 7.48
CA LEU A 45 -29.04 23.14 7.09
C LEU A 45 -29.18 23.99 5.81
N ILE A 46 -28.30 24.97 5.59
CA ILE A 46 -28.36 25.88 4.42
C ILE A 46 -27.73 25.25 3.16
N SER A 47 -26.86 24.25 3.29
CA SER A 47 -26.30 23.53 2.13
C SER A 47 -27.25 22.49 1.52
N SER A 48 -28.49 22.39 2.01
CA SER A 48 -29.54 21.58 1.38
C SER A 48 -30.25 22.38 0.30
N THR A 49 -29.50 22.87 -0.69
CA THR A 49 -30.09 23.30 -1.97
C THR A 49 -30.64 22.06 -2.65
N THR A 50 -31.94 21.81 -2.46
CA THR A 50 -32.74 20.89 -3.28
C THR A 50 -32.56 21.28 -4.74
N THR A 51 -31.64 20.57 -5.40
CA THR A 51 -31.62 20.47 -6.85
C THR A 51 -32.86 19.65 -7.18
N THR A 52 -33.81 20.22 -7.91
CA THR A 52 -35.00 19.50 -8.38
C THR A 52 -34.58 18.46 -9.42
N ILE A 53 -34.06 17.33 -8.92
CA ILE A 53 -33.83 16.11 -9.68
C ILE A 53 -35.20 15.46 -9.81
N SER A 54 -35.63 15.26 -11.05
CA SER A 54 -36.87 14.57 -11.39
C SER A 54 -36.99 13.24 -10.64
N ASP A 55 -38.15 12.96 -10.07
CA ASP A 55 -38.48 11.77 -9.26
C ASP A 55 -38.18 10.43 -9.96
N SER A 56 -38.08 10.44 -11.30
CA SER A 56 -37.66 9.30 -12.12
C SER A 56 -36.19 8.90 -11.94
N ASP A 57 -35.30 9.84 -11.64
CA ASP A 57 -33.84 9.61 -11.55
C ASP A 57 -33.43 9.07 -10.17
N HIS A 58 -34.18 9.44 -9.13
CA HIS A 58 -33.99 8.93 -7.77
C HIS A 58 -34.34 7.44 -7.64
N SER A 59 -35.25 6.92 -8.48
CA SER A 59 -35.64 5.51 -8.48
C SER A 59 -34.58 4.59 -9.10
N ARG A 60 -33.82 5.08 -10.11
CA ARG A 60 -32.73 4.33 -10.77
C ARG A 60 -31.45 4.30 -9.92
N LEU A 61 -31.13 5.41 -9.24
CA LEU A 61 -29.95 5.51 -8.37
C LEU A 61 -30.05 4.66 -7.08
N ARG A 62 -31.25 4.25 -6.64
CA ARG A 62 -31.41 3.38 -5.46
C ARG A 62 -31.14 1.89 -5.73
N TYR A 63 -31.04 1.46 -6.99
CA TYR A 63 -30.88 0.05 -7.36
C TYR A 63 -29.55 -0.29 -8.05
N ASP A 64 -28.70 0.70 -8.33
CA ASP A 64 -27.38 0.43 -8.90
C ASP A 64 -26.40 -0.03 -7.80
N PRO A 65 -25.96 -1.30 -7.78
CA PRO A 65 -25.04 -1.83 -6.77
C PRO A 65 -23.64 -1.21 -6.87
N CYS A 66 -23.34 -0.46 -7.93
CA CYS A 66 -22.06 0.17 -8.18
C CYS A 66 -21.94 1.62 -7.71
N VAL A 67 -23.02 2.23 -7.18
CA VAL A 67 -22.97 3.56 -6.57
C VAL A 67 -21.92 3.58 -5.45
N GLY A 68 -20.97 4.51 -5.54
CA GLY A 68 -19.84 4.62 -4.60
C GLY A 68 -18.70 3.60 -4.81
N ARG A 69 -18.88 2.66 -5.76
CA ARG A 69 -17.93 1.59 -6.09
C ARG A 69 -17.36 1.71 -7.50
N TYR A 70 -17.84 2.65 -8.30
CA TYR A 70 -17.33 2.85 -9.65
C TYR A 70 -15.84 3.20 -9.66
N ILE A 71 -15.09 2.46 -10.46
CA ILE A 71 -13.67 2.72 -10.70
C ILE A 71 -13.46 3.03 -12.18
N TYR A 72 -12.67 4.07 -12.45
CA TYR A 72 -12.18 4.38 -13.80
C TYR A 72 -10.69 4.07 -13.87
N ILE A 73 -10.24 3.39 -14.91
CA ILE A 73 -8.82 3.09 -15.14
C ILE A 73 -8.28 4.09 -16.15
N HIS A 74 -7.21 4.80 -15.81
CA HIS A 74 -6.54 5.68 -16.76
C HIS A 74 -5.92 4.89 -17.90
N ASN A 75 -6.21 5.30 -19.14
CA ASN A 75 -5.51 4.84 -20.32
C ASN A 75 -4.14 5.55 -20.43
N LEU A 76 -3.18 5.09 -19.62
CA LEU A 76 -1.82 5.61 -19.60
C LEU A 76 -1.09 5.32 -20.93
N PRO A 77 -0.15 6.19 -21.34
CA PRO A 77 0.83 5.85 -22.38
C PRO A 77 1.51 4.51 -22.09
N SER A 78 1.64 3.66 -23.12
CA SER A 78 2.08 2.26 -22.99
C SER A 78 3.44 2.09 -22.34
N ARG A 79 4.33 3.09 -22.46
CA ARG A 79 5.64 3.15 -21.81
C ARG A 79 5.63 2.98 -20.29
N PHE A 80 4.50 3.28 -19.64
CA PHE A 80 4.30 3.16 -18.20
C PHE A 80 3.80 1.78 -17.77
N ASN A 81 3.39 0.92 -18.73
CA ASN A 81 2.90 -0.41 -18.42
C ASN A 81 3.26 -1.44 -19.50
N LYS A 82 2.56 -1.46 -20.64
CA LYS A 82 2.67 -2.49 -21.67
C LYS A 82 4.09 -2.63 -22.21
N ASP A 83 4.77 -1.52 -22.50
CA ASP A 83 6.12 -1.56 -23.08
C ASP A 83 7.14 -2.13 -22.08
N ILE A 84 6.91 -1.94 -20.77
CA ILE A 84 7.73 -2.53 -19.70
C ILE A 84 7.63 -4.05 -19.75
N LEU A 85 6.45 -4.60 -20.02
CA LEU A 85 6.24 -6.04 -20.14
C LEU A 85 6.72 -6.60 -21.49
N GLN A 86 6.65 -5.82 -22.56
CA GLN A 86 7.19 -6.20 -23.86
C GLN A 86 8.72 -6.30 -23.83
N ASP A 87 9.37 -5.37 -23.15
CA ASP A 87 10.81 -5.38 -22.89
C ASP A 87 11.13 -6.03 -21.52
N CYS A 88 10.54 -7.19 -21.26
CA CYS A 88 10.70 -7.87 -19.98
C CYS A 88 12.13 -8.34 -19.69
N GLU A 89 12.96 -8.49 -20.71
CA GLU A 89 14.36 -8.86 -20.55
C GLU A 89 15.19 -7.75 -19.92
N SER A 90 14.84 -6.46 -20.12
CA SER A 90 15.52 -5.36 -19.43
C SER A 90 15.24 -5.33 -17.93
N ILE A 91 14.19 -6.01 -17.47
CA ILE A 91 13.87 -6.21 -16.05
C ILE A 91 14.74 -7.32 -15.43
N SER A 92 15.17 -8.30 -16.24
CA SER A 92 16.04 -9.40 -15.82
C SER A 92 17.43 -8.86 -15.48
N ARG A 93 18.01 -9.33 -14.37
CA ARG A 93 19.39 -8.99 -13.96
C ARG A 93 20.33 -10.17 -14.19
N PRO A 94 21.63 -9.91 -14.38
CA PRO A 94 22.63 -10.98 -14.55
C PRO A 94 22.68 -12.01 -13.41
N LYS A 95 22.26 -11.63 -12.20
CA LYS A 95 22.23 -12.52 -11.02
C LYS A 95 20.92 -13.27 -10.85
N ASP A 96 19.92 -12.99 -11.69
CA ASP A 96 18.64 -13.67 -11.61
C ASP A 96 18.76 -15.07 -12.21
N LYS A 97 18.33 -16.09 -11.47
CA LYS A 97 18.34 -17.49 -11.94
C LYS A 97 17.33 -17.76 -13.06
N THR A 98 16.37 -16.86 -13.24
CA THR A 98 15.26 -17.01 -14.17
C THR A 98 14.90 -15.64 -14.72
N SER A 99 14.72 -15.56 -16.04
CA SER A 99 14.28 -14.32 -16.71
C SER A 99 12.95 -13.84 -16.13
N MET A 100 12.81 -12.52 -16.01
CA MET A 100 11.58 -11.89 -15.55
C MET A 100 10.42 -12.08 -16.53
N CYS A 101 10.71 -12.30 -17.81
CA CYS A 101 9.72 -12.61 -18.83
C CYS A 101 8.85 -13.82 -18.45
N ARG A 102 9.45 -14.84 -17.81
CA ARG A 102 8.72 -16.04 -17.38
C ARG A 102 7.61 -15.72 -16.38
N TYR A 103 7.78 -14.69 -15.57
CA TYR A 103 6.79 -14.31 -14.55
C TYR A 103 5.64 -13.48 -15.10
N ILE A 104 5.68 -13.06 -16.37
CA ILE A 104 4.61 -12.32 -17.04
C ILE A 104 3.50 -13.27 -17.53
N GLU A 105 3.84 -14.55 -17.73
CA GLU A 105 2.89 -15.61 -18.06
C GLU A 105 1.68 -15.61 -17.12
N ASN A 106 0.53 -16.08 -17.62
CA ASN A 106 -0.73 -16.14 -16.87
C ASN A 106 -1.07 -14.80 -16.19
N SER A 107 -0.98 -13.69 -16.94
CA SER A 107 -1.35 -12.35 -16.46
C SER A 107 -0.56 -11.90 -15.22
N GLY A 108 0.71 -12.30 -15.15
CA GLY A 108 1.61 -11.97 -14.04
C GLY A 108 1.66 -13.02 -12.92
N PHE A 109 0.91 -14.12 -13.02
CA PHE A 109 1.03 -15.23 -12.06
C PHE A 109 2.30 -16.05 -12.27
N GLY A 110 2.88 -16.04 -13.47
CA GLY A 110 4.01 -16.87 -13.86
C GLY A 110 3.58 -18.27 -14.30
N PRO A 111 4.52 -19.19 -14.51
CA PRO A 111 4.23 -20.54 -14.99
C PRO A 111 3.48 -21.32 -13.92
N GLN A 112 2.55 -22.17 -14.35
CA GLN A 112 1.81 -23.03 -13.44
C GLN A 112 2.74 -24.05 -12.77
N MET A 113 2.49 -24.32 -11.49
CA MET A 113 3.25 -25.31 -10.72
C MET A 113 2.51 -26.65 -10.69
N GLY A 114 3.21 -27.74 -11.01
CA GLY A 114 2.68 -29.10 -10.79
C GLY A 114 2.48 -29.98 -12.02
N ASP A 115 3.25 -29.78 -13.09
CA ASP A 115 3.30 -30.71 -14.24
C ASP A 115 4.18 -31.96 -13.98
N GLY A 116 4.56 -32.22 -12.73
CA GLY A 116 5.33 -33.41 -12.32
C GLY A 116 4.44 -34.45 -11.67
N ASP A 117 4.68 -35.72 -12.04
CA ASP A 117 4.05 -36.98 -11.58
C ASP A 117 3.93 -37.07 -10.05
N SER A 118 2.98 -36.34 -9.50
CA SER A 118 2.71 -36.23 -8.08
C SER A 118 1.21 -36.27 -7.88
N THR A 119 0.79 -37.02 -6.85
CA THR A 119 -0.60 -37.26 -6.45
C THR A 119 -1.39 -35.99 -6.08
N ASP A 120 -0.78 -34.81 -6.19
CA ASP A 120 -1.32 -33.49 -5.87
C ASP A 120 -1.79 -32.68 -7.09
N SER A 121 -1.87 -33.30 -8.27
CA SER A 121 -2.33 -32.70 -9.53
C SER A 121 -3.73 -32.04 -9.47
N LYS A 122 -4.55 -32.37 -8.46
CA LYS A 122 -5.83 -31.68 -8.23
C LYS A 122 -5.64 -30.23 -7.77
N TYR A 123 -4.60 -29.96 -6.97
CA TYR A 123 -4.32 -28.62 -6.44
C TYR A 123 -3.51 -27.76 -7.41
N SER A 124 -2.73 -28.37 -8.31
CA SER A 124 -1.79 -27.69 -9.23
C SER A 124 -2.40 -26.57 -10.07
N ARG A 125 -3.72 -26.61 -10.33
CA ARG A 125 -4.44 -25.58 -11.12
C ARG A 125 -4.48 -24.20 -10.47
N SER A 126 -4.32 -24.12 -9.16
CA SER A 126 -4.35 -22.84 -8.43
C SER A 126 -2.94 -22.39 -8.02
N TRP A 127 -1.89 -23.13 -8.36
CA TRP A 127 -0.51 -22.80 -7.97
C TRP A 127 0.30 -22.34 -9.17
N TYR A 128 0.99 -21.21 -8.98
CA TYR A 128 1.82 -20.59 -9.99
C TYR A 128 3.14 -20.15 -9.36
N ALA A 129 4.22 -20.17 -10.14
CA ALA A 129 5.51 -19.67 -9.71
C ALA A 129 5.55 -18.14 -9.71
N THR A 130 4.72 -17.53 -8.86
CA THR A 130 4.52 -16.08 -8.83
C THR A 130 5.71 -15.38 -8.22
N ASN A 131 6.23 -14.39 -8.95
CA ASN A 131 7.30 -13.55 -8.45
C ASN A 131 6.75 -12.44 -7.53
N GLN A 132 7.44 -12.20 -6.42
CA GLN A 132 7.06 -11.22 -5.40
C GLN A 132 6.85 -9.78 -5.93
N PHE A 133 7.42 -9.43 -7.09
CA PHE A 133 7.32 -8.09 -7.67
C PHE A 133 6.23 -7.96 -8.76
N MET A 134 5.43 -8.99 -9.03
CA MET A 134 4.40 -8.98 -10.09
C MET A 134 3.05 -8.39 -9.66
N LEU A 135 2.96 -7.86 -8.45
CA LEU A 135 1.71 -7.34 -7.88
C LEU A 135 1.03 -6.28 -8.77
N GLU A 136 1.81 -5.41 -9.42
CA GLU A 136 1.28 -4.33 -10.27
C GLU A 136 0.54 -4.90 -11.49
N VAL A 137 1.12 -5.94 -12.10
CA VAL A 137 0.53 -6.63 -13.25
C VAL A 137 -0.70 -7.41 -12.83
N ILE A 138 -0.57 -8.22 -11.77
CA ILE A 138 -1.68 -9.02 -11.23
C ILE A 138 -2.87 -8.14 -10.86
N PHE A 139 -2.62 -7.03 -10.16
CA PHE A 139 -3.67 -6.11 -9.75
C PHE A 139 -4.32 -5.45 -10.96
N HIS A 140 -3.52 -4.98 -11.93
CA HIS A 140 -4.06 -4.36 -13.13
C HIS A 140 -4.93 -5.34 -13.94
N GLU A 141 -4.49 -6.58 -14.12
CA GLU A 141 -5.27 -7.60 -14.84
C GLU A 141 -6.56 -7.96 -14.09
N LYS A 142 -6.54 -8.06 -12.76
CA LYS A 142 -7.76 -8.24 -11.94
C LYS A 142 -8.70 -7.04 -12.00
N MET A 143 -8.16 -5.82 -12.07
CA MET A 143 -8.99 -4.60 -12.15
C MET A 143 -9.75 -4.49 -13.47
N LYS A 144 -9.26 -5.09 -14.56
CA LYS A 144 -9.97 -5.10 -15.85
C LYS A 144 -11.27 -5.90 -15.82
N THR A 145 -11.40 -6.87 -14.91
CA THR A 145 -12.60 -7.70 -14.73
C THR A 145 -13.46 -7.25 -13.55
N TYR A 146 -13.17 -6.09 -12.97
CA TYR A 146 -13.94 -5.54 -11.86
C TYR A 146 -15.37 -5.18 -12.30
N GLU A 147 -16.36 -5.65 -11.53
CA GLU A 147 -17.79 -5.50 -11.84
C GLU A 147 -18.23 -4.05 -12.05
N CYS A 148 -17.73 -3.13 -11.24
CA CYS A 148 -18.08 -1.71 -11.28
C CYS A 148 -17.05 -0.86 -12.04
N LEU A 149 -16.44 -1.42 -13.09
CA LEU A 149 -15.57 -0.67 -13.98
C LEU A 149 -16.40 0.22 -14.91
N THR A 150 -16.09 1.51 -14.99
CA THR A 150 -16.79 2.46 -15.85
C THR A 150 -15.86 3.10 -16.87
N SER A 151 -16.39 3.38 -18.07
CA SER A 151 -15.72 4.18 -19.10
C SER A 151 -15.92 5.69 -18.88
N ASN A 152 -16.92 6.08 -18.09
CA ASN A 152 -17.21 7.47 -17.79
C ASN A 152 -16.57 7.87 -16.45
N SER A 153 -15.48 8.64 -16.51
CA SER A 153 -14.76 9.09 -15.32
C SER A 153 -15.56 9.97 -14.36
N SER A 154 -16.66 10.59 -14.81
CA SER A 154 -17.49 11.44 -13.95
C SER A 154 -18.33 10.65 -12.93
N LEU A 155 -18.59 9.37 -13.21
CA LEU A 155 -19.29 8.46 -12.29
C LEU A 155 -18.34 7.77 -11.31
N ALA A 156 -17.04 7.79 -11.61
CA ALA A 156 -16.03 7.07 -10.85
C ALA A 156 -15.80 7.68 -9.47
N SER A 157 -15.91 6.84 -8.44
CA SER A 157 -15.59 7.19 -7.06
C SER A 157 -14.08 7.19 -6.82
N ALA A 158 -13.35 6.35 -7.56
CA ALA A 158 -11.89 6.29 -7.53
C ALA A 158 -11.31 6.06 -8.92
N ILE A 159 -10.08 6.52 -9.13
CA ILE A 159 -9.38 6.43 -10.41
C ILE A 159 -8.07 5.67 -10.24
N TYR A 160 -7.97 4.54 -10.92
CA TYR A 160 -6.77 3.71 -10.92
C TYR A 160 -5.74 4.21 -11.93
N VAL A 161 -4.49 4.33 -11.50
CA VAL A 161 -3.33 4.67 -12.34
C VAL A 161 -2.48 3.41 -12.53
N PRO A 162 -2.59 2.68 -13.67
CA PRO A 162 -1.84 1.44 -13.91
C PRO A 162 -0.40 1.72 -14.37
N TYR A 163 0.42 2.30 -13.48
CA TYR A 163 1.85 2.49 -13.69
C TYR A 163 2.65 1.39 -12.97
N TYR A 164 3.48 0.66 -13.71
CA TYR A 164 4.30 -0.43 -13.15
C TYR A 164 5.64 0.10 -12.59
N ALA A 165 5.54 0.96 -11.58
CA ALA A 165 6.67 1.68 -10.99
C ALA A 165 7.76 0.74 -10.43
N GLY A 166 7.36 -0.39 -9.84
CA GLY A 166 8.27 -1.38 -9.28
C GLY A 166 9.07 -2.12 -10.33
N LEU A 167 8.40 -2.53 -11.42
CA LEU A 167 9.06 -3.13 -12.58
C LEU A 167 9.94 -2.12 -13.32
N ASP A 168 9.46 -0.89 -13.49
CA ASP A 168 10.21 0.20 -14.10
C ASP A 168 11.53 0.48 -13.37
N LEU A 169 11.45 0.67 -12.05
CA LEU A 169 12.62 0.86 -11.18
C LEU A 169 13.66 -0.25 -11.38
N ARG A 170 13.22 -1.49 -11.64
CA ARG A 170 14.14 -2.62 -11.80
C ARG A 170 14.95 -2.55 -13.10
N ARG A 171 14.40 -1.99 -14.18
CA ARG A 171 15.11 -1.78 -15.46
C ARG A 171 16.36 -0.92 -15.27
N TYR A 172 16.23 0.14 -14.48
CA TYR A 172 17.29 1.12 -14.26
C TYR A 172 18.10 0.92 -12.97
N MET A 173 18.02 -0.26 -12.36
CA MET A 173 18.75 -0.57 -11.13
C MET A 173 20.10 -1.27 -11.39
N GLN A 174 20.57 -1.22 -12.63
CA GLN A 174 21.96 -1.53 -12.94
C GLN A 174 22.82 -0.41 -12.33
N TRP A 175 23.95 -0.78 -11.71
CA TRP A 175 24.81 0.15 -10.96
C TRP A 175 25.45 1.26 -11.82
N SER A 176 25.16 1.27 -13.12
CA SER A 176 25.64 2.22 -14.13
C SER A 176 24.60 3.25 -14.58
N CYS A 177 23.34 3.15 -14.14
CA CYS A 177 22.29 4.08 -14.60
C CYS A 177 22.29 5.39 -13.81
N ASN A 178 22.06 6.49 -14.52
CA ASN A 178 21.98 7.81 -13.91
C ASN A 178 20.69 7.95 -13.10
N VAL A 179 20.80 8.59 -11.95
CA VAL A 179 19.67 8.97 -11.09
C VAL A 179 18.52 9.64 -11.86
N SER A 180 18.86 10.52 -12.80
CA SER A 180 17.88 11.23 -13.64
C SER A 180 17.01 10.27 -14.47
N GLU A 181 17.61 9.21 -15.03
CA GLU A 181 16.90 8.22 -15.84
C GLU A 181 15.91 7.41 -15.00
N ARG A 182 16.34 6.99 -13.80
CA ARG A 182 15.49 6.24 -12.85
C ARG A 182 14.25 7.02 -12.42
N ASP A 183 14.37 8.34 -12.31
CA ASP A 183 13.29 9.21 -11.87
C ASP A 183 12.43 9.76 -13.02
N ALA A 184 12.90 9.66 -14.26
CA ALA A 184 12.27 10.29 -15.42
C ALA A 184 10.83 9.79 -15.62
N ALA A 185 10.62 8.48 -15.62
CA ALA A 185 9.31 7.89 -15.85
C ALA A 185 8.27 8.35 -14.82
N GLY A 186 8.64 8.39 -13.53
CA GLY A 186 7.75 8.88 -12.47
C GLY A 186 7.35 10.35 -12.66
N LYS A 187 8.33 11.22 -12.96
CA LYS A 187 8.10 12.65 -13.22
C LYS A 187 7.22 12.87 -14.46
N GLU A 188 7.48 12.11 -15.52
CA GLU A 188 6.71 12.20 -16.75
C GLU A 188 5.29 11.67 -16.62
N MET A 189 5.08 10.61 -15.83
CA MET A 189 3.75 10.09 -15.52
C MET A 189 2.92 11.17 -14.81
N PHE A 190 3.46 11.85 -13.80
CA PHE A 190 2.75 12.95 -13.13
C PHE A 190 2.53 14.16 -14.06
N LYS A 191 3.49 14.47 -14.94
CA LYS A 191 3.32 15.50 -15.97
C LYS A 191 2.16 15.15 -16.91
N TRP A 192 1.98 13.88 -17.26
CA TRP A 192 0.85 13.41 -18.06
C TRP A 192 -0.46 13.45 -17.27
N LEU A 193 -0.48 12.99 -16.02
CA LEU A 193 -1.67 12.98 -15.16
C LEU A 193 -2.23 14.39 -14.96
N LYS A 194 -1.38 15.38 -14.68
CA LYS A 194 -1.81 16.78 -14.51
C LYS A 194 -2.54 17.37 -15.70
N LYS A 195 -2.32 16.84 -16.92
CA LYS A 195 -3.02 17.29 -18.13
C LYS A 195 -4.42 16.71 -18.24
N GLN A 196 -4.71 15.61 -17.56
CA GLN A 196 -5.98 14.92 -17.66
C GLN A 196 -7.10 15.69 -16.95
N PRO A 197 -8.32 15.76 -17.51
CA PRO A 197 -9.44 16.46 -16.88
C PRO A 197 -9.78 15.86 -15.50
N GLN A 198 -9.64 14.54 -15.36
CA GLN A 198 -9.88 13.82 -14.11
C GLN A 198 -8.97 14.28 -12.98
N TRP A 199 -7.74 14.72 -13.29
CA TRP A 199 -6.82 15.22 -12.27
C TRP A 199 -7.19 16.62 -11.79
N LYS A 200 -7.67 17.49 -12.69
CA LYS A 200 -7.93 18.90 -12.37
C LYS A 200 -9.03 19.10 -11.34
N GLY A 201 -10.02 18.18 -11.27
CA GLY A 201 -11.13 18.30 -10.34
C GLY A 201 -10.73 18.15 -8.86
N LEU A 202 -9.93 17.13 -8.53
CA LEU A 202 -9.58 16.79 -7.14
C LEU A 202 -8.06 16.77 -6.87
N SER A 203 -7.26 17.27 -7.81
CA SER A 203 -5.79 17.33 -7.70
C SER A 203 -5.12 16.00 -7.32
N GLY A 204 -5.68 14.87 -7.78
CA GLY A 204 -5.13 13.54 -7.50
C GLY A 204 -5.72 12.83 -6.27
N LYS A 205 -6.58 13.47 -5.46
CA LYS A 205 -7.11 12.88 -4.20
C LYS A 205 -7.95 11.63 -4.38
N ASN A 206 -8.62 11.50 -5.52
CA ASN A 206 -9.39 10.32 -5.90
C ASN A 206 -8.57 9.32 -6.74
N HIS A 207 -7.28 9.58 -6.97
CA HIS A 207 -6.40 8.69 -7.70
C HIS A 207 -5.68 7.74 -6.74
N PHE A 208 -5.56 6.50 -7.17
CA PHE A 208 -4.75 5.51 -6.48
C PHE A 208 -3.85 4.75 -7.44
N LEU A 209 -2.70 4.31 -6.90
CA LEU A 209 -1.67 3.59 -7.61
C LEU A 209 -1.23 2.38 -6.78
N VAL A 210 -0.99 1.26 -7.44
CA VAL A 210 -0.47 0.05 -6.80
C VAL A 210 1.02 -0.06 -7.10
N THR A 211 1.84 -0.25 -6.08
CA THR A 211 3.28 -0.46 -6.26
C THR A 211 3.67 -1.89 -5.93
N GLY A 212 4.45 -2.51 -6.81
CA GLY A 212 4.90 -3.90 -6.66
C GLY A 212 6.09 -4.09 -5.75
N ARG A 213 6.54 -3.01 -5.08
CA ARG A 213 7.64 -3.01 -4.13
C ARG A 213 7.29 -2.19 -2.90
N ILE A 214 8.22 -2.15 -1.96
CA ILE A 214 8.07 -1.47 -0.67
C ILE A 214 8.15 0.04 -0.82
N SER A 215 7.48 0.80 0.06
CA SER A 215 7.49 2.27 0.06
C SER A 215 8.90 2.86 0.05
N LYS A 216 9.84 2.20 0.75
CA LYS A 216 11.25 2.63 0.83
C LYS A 216 11.94 2.71 -0.53
N ASP A 217 11.55 1.86 -1.49
CA ASP A 217 12.15 1.83 -2.84
C ASP A 217 11.80 3.07 -3.67
N PHE A 218 10.76 3.82 -3.28
CA PHE A 218 10.27 5.02 -3.98
C PHE A 218 10.56 6.31 -3.20
N ARG A 219 11.43 6.23 -2.19
CA ARG A 219 11.77 7.34 -1.26
C ARG A 219 13.27 7.56 -1.15
N ARG A 220 13.96 7.63 -2.29
CA ARG A 220 15.37 8.00 -2.35
C ARG A 220 15.53 9.52 -2.22
N TYR A 221 16.24 9.98 -1.19
CA TYR A 221 16.53 11.40 -0.94
C TYR A 221 17.90 11.87 -1.46
N SER A 222 18.88 10.97 -1.54
CA SER A 222 20.23 11.29 -2.04
C SER A 222 20.22 11.23 -3.56
N GLU A 223 20.90 12.18 -4.22
CA GLU A 223 21.09 12.22 -5.67
C GLU A 223 22.31 11.43 -6.15
N ASP A 224 22.89 10.59 -5.28
CA ASP A 224 24.02 9.74 -5.64
C ASP A 224 23.56 8.56 -6.51
N ASN A 225 24.31 8.26 -7.56
CA ASN A 225 24.02 7.13 -8.45
C ASN A 225 24.03 5.78 -7.71
N SER A 226 24.84 5.66 -6.65
CA SER A 226 24.90 4.47 -5.79
C SER A 226 23.69 4.28 -4.87
N SER A 227 22.89 5.34 -4.65
CA SER A 227 21.71 5.27 -3.79
C SER A 227 20.59 4.47 -4.44
N TRP A 228 19.94 3.61 -3.65
CA TRP A 228 18.86 2.74 -4.09
C TRP A 228 17.51 3.45 -4.19
N GLY A 229 16.75 3.16 -5.25
CA GLY A 229 15.35 3.57 -5.40
C GLY A 229 15.12 4.81 -6.27
N THR A 230 13.84 5.19 -6.42
CA THR A 230 13.40 6.41 -7.11
C THR A 230 12.91 7.48 -6.12
N ASN A 231 12.61 8.67 -6.63
CA ASN A 231 11.93 9.73 -5.88
C ASN A 231 10.40 9.79 -6.09
N LEU A 232 9.78 8.76 -6.67
CA LEU A 232 8.35 8.78 -7.07
C LEU A 232 7.41 9.23 -5.94
N MET A 233 7.58 8.71 -4.72
CA MET A 233 6.74 9.05 -3.55
C MET A 233 7.22 10.31 -2.79
N LEU A 234 8.23 11.00 -3.32
CA LEU A 234 8.70 12.31 -2.85
C LEU A 234 8.19 13.45 -3.73
N LEU A 235 7.71 13.16 -4.94
CA LEU A 235 7.15 14.17 -5.84
C LEU A 235 5.93 14.86 -5.18
N PRO A 236 5.74 16.18 -5.36
CA PRO A 236 4.63 16.90 -4.73
C PRO A 236 3.26 16.31 -5.06
N GLU A 237 3.06 15.91 -6.31
CA GLU A 237 1.81 15.31 -6.81
C GLU A 237 1.49 13.98 -6.11
N SER A 238 2.51 13.25 -5.67
CA SER A 238 2.33 11.97 -4.96
C SER A 238 1.64 12.13 -3.61
N GLN A 239 1.72 13.30 -2.96
CA GLN A 239 1.12 13.52 -1.64
C GLN A 239 -0.41 13.45 -1.65
N ASN A 240 -1.02 13.76 -2.79
CA ASN A 240 -2.46 13.68 -2.96
C ASN A 240 -2.94 12.28 -3.37
N LEU A 241 -2.04 11.40 -3.82
CA LEU A 241 -2.42 10.06 -4.30
C LEU A 241 -2.45 9.05 -3.18
N SER A 242 -3.39 8.10 -3.27
CA SER A 242 -3.37 6.92 -2.43
C SER A 242 -2.47 5.84 -3.03
N PHE A 243 -1.47 5.38 -2.30
CA PHE A 243 -0.62 4.27 -2.71
C PHE A 243 -1.03 2.99 -2.00
N LEU A 244 -1.36 1.96 -2.78
CA LEU A 244 -1.47 0.59 -2.28
C LEU A 244 -0.10 -0.06 -2.48
N THR A 245 0.65 -0.22 -1.39
CA THR A 245 2.05 -0.67 -1.41
C THR A 245 2.24 -1.86 -0.48
N ILE A 246 3.30 -2.64 -0.67
CA ILE A 246 3.47 -3.87 0.08
C ILE A 246 3.88 -3.61 1.53
N GLU A 247 4.86 -2.73 1.71
CA GLU A 247 5.31 -2.27 3.03
C GLU A 247 5.20 -0.75 3.07
N ARG A 248 4.12 -0.28 3.72
CA ARG A 248 3.85 1.16 3.86
C ARG A 248 4.79 1.83 4.85
N SER A 249 5.00 3.13 4.66
CA SER A 249 5.61 3.98 5.67
C SER A 249 4.59 4.30 6.78
N PRO A 250 4.90 4.01 8.06
CA PRO A 250 4.00 4.34 9.17
C PRO A 250 3.73 5.85 9.33
N LYS A 251 4.63 6.69 8.81
CA LYS A 251 4.57 8.16 8.91
C LYS A 251 3.68 8.80 7.84
N ARG A 252 3.16 8.02 6.89
CA ARG A 252 2.44 8.54 5.72
C ARG A 252 0.99 8.07 5.78
N GLN A 253 0.08 9.03 5.58
CA GLN A 253 -1.37 8.79 5.66
C GLN A 253 -1.95 8.31 4.32
N ASN A 254 -1.27 8.63 3.22
CA ASN A 254 -1.70 8.28 1.87
C ASN A 254 -1.13 6.94 1.37
N GLU A 255 -0.64 6.09 2.27
CA GLU A 255 -0.12 4.76 1.95
C GLU A 255 -0.88 3.67 2.71
N PHE A 256 -1.32 2.64 1.99
CA PHE A 256 -2.05 1.50 2.51
C PHE A 256 -1.28 0.23 2.19
N ALA A 257 -1.08 -0.61 3.22
CA ALA A 257 -0.37 -1.86 3.06
C ALA A 257 -1.28 -2.92 2.43
N ILE A 258 -0.80 -3.58 1.37
CA ILE A 258 -1.43 -4.74 0.74
C ILE A 258 -0.44 -5.91 0.72
N PRO A 259 -0.89 -7.17 0.75
CA PRO A 259 0.01 -8.31 0.86
C PRO A 259 0.90 -8.47 -0.40
N TYR A 260 2.08 -9.07 -0.22
CA TYR A 260 2.85 -9.61 -1.34
C TYR A 260 1.99 -10.61 -2.13
N PRO A 261 2.14 -10.70 -3.47
CA PRO A 261 1.52 -11.75 -4.23
C PRO A 261 2.08 -13.11 -3.76
N THR A 262 1.20 -14.09 -3.65
CA THR A 262 1.56 -15.45 -3.24
C THR A 262 1.57 -16.39 -4.45
N TYR A 263 2.00 -17.63 -4.24
CA TYR A 263 1.99 -18.66 -5.28
C TYR A 263 0.59 -19.26 -5.52
N PHE A 264 -0.35 -19.02 -4.60
CA PHE A 264 -1.69 -19.62 -4.65
C PHE A 264 -2.72 -18.59 -5.12
N HIS A 265 -3.30 -18.84 -6.29
CA HIS A 265 -4.31 -18.00 -6.95
C HIS A 265 -5.58 -18.83 -7.22
N PRO A 266 -6.42 -19.06 -6.19
CA PRO A 266 -7.63 -19.87 -6.34
C PRO A 266 -8.68 -19.14 -7.16
N ASN A 267 -9.41 -19.89 -7.99
CA ASN A 267 -10.52 -19.37 -8.79
C ASN A 267 -11.87 -19.51 -8.08
N SER A 268 -11.93 -20.28 -6.98
CA SER A 268 -13.17 -20.50 -6.23
C SER A 268 -12.93 -20.64 -4.73
N VAL A 269 -13.98 -20.37 -3.94
CA VAL A 269 -13.98 -20.60 -2.49
C VAL A 269 -13.81 -22.10 -2.17
N VAL A 270 -14.22 -22.99 -3.09
CA VAL A 270 -14.05 -24.44 -2.92
C VAL A 270 -12.57 -24.82 -2.93
N GLU A 271 -11.77 -24.27 -3.85
CA GLU A 271 -10.31 -24.49 -3.89
C GLU A 271 -9.63 -24.01 -2.60
N ILE A 272 -10.05 -22.85 -2.07
CA ILE A 272 -9.55 -22.32 -0.80
C ILE A 272 -9.84 -23.32 0.34
N ARG A 273 -11.08 -23.79 0.47
CA ARG A 273 -11.47 -24.75 1.51
C ARG A 273 -10.72 -26.07 1.37
N GLN A 274 -10.63 -26.62 0.16
CA GLN A 274 -9.89 -27.86 -0.10
C GLN A 274 -8.41 -27.74 0.31
N TRP A 275 -7.77 -26.60 0.04
CA TRP A 275 -6.40 -26.36 0.49
C TRP A 275 -6.31 -26.23 2.02
N GLN A 276 -7.23 -25.49 2.64
CA GLN A 276 -7.30 -25.34 4.09
C GLN A 276 -7.50 -26.69 4.79
N ASP A 277 -8.39 -27.54 4.28
CA ASP A 277 -8.68 -28.85 4.86
C ASP A 277 -7.48 -29.78 4.70
N LYS A 278 -6.83 -29.80 3.54
CA LYS A 278 -5.54 -30.50 3.36
C LYS A 278 -4.52 -30.04 4.39
N MET A 279 -4.34 -28.73 4.55
CA MET A 279 -3.39 -28.19 5.53
C MET A 279 -3.77 -28.52 6.97
N LYS A 280 -5.06 -28.57 7.34
CA LYS A 280 -5.50 -28.94 8.69
C LYS A 280 -5.31 -30.43 8.99
N LEU A 281 -5.57 -31.29 7.99
CA LEU A 281 -5.49 -32.75 8.13
C LEU A 281 -4.06 -33.29 7.98
N THR A 282 -3.13 -32.48 7.46
CA THR A 282 -1.73 -32.87 7.35
C THR A 282 -1.12 -33.05 8.75
N ASN A 283 -0.76 -34.28 9.09
CA ASN A 283 -0.06 -34.58 10.33
C ASN A 283 1.35 -33.94 10.30
N ARG A 284 1.63 -33.02 11.23
CA ARG A 284 2.92 -32.34 11.36
C ARG A 284 3.58 -32.79 12.65
N THR A 285 4.56 -33.68 12.54
CA THR A 285 5.33 -34.18 13.68
C THR A 285 6.37 -33.17 14.18
N VAL A 286 6.74 -32.19 13.36
CA VAL A 286 7.69 -31.12 13.71
C VAL A 286 7.10 -29.76 13.31
N LEU A 287 7.13 -28.80 14.23
CA LEU A 287 6.64 -27.43 14.03
C LEU A 287 7.82 -26.45 14.02
N PHE A 288 8.54 -26.36 12.91
CA PHE A 288 9.49 -25.25 12.71
C PHE A 288 9.36 -24.69 11.30
N SER A 289 9.50 -23.38 11.18
CA SER A 289 9.65 -22.69 9.90
C SER A 289 10.54 -21.48 10.12
N PHE A 290 11.72 -21.51 9.51
CA PHE A 290 12.64 -20.38 9.49
C PHE A 290 12.64 -19.75 8.10
N ALA A 291 12.11 -18.53 8.00
CA ALA A 291 12.11 -17.75 6.77
C ALA A 291 13.21 -16.68 6.82
N GLY A 292 14.39 -16.99 6.29
CA GLY A 292 15.45 -16.01 6.21
C GLY A 292 16.74 -16.45 5.51
N ALA A 293 17.49 -15.46 5.05
CA ALA A 293 18.87 -15.64 4.60
C ALA A 293 19.85 -15.22 5.69
N GLN A 294 21.04 -15.82 5.66
CA GLN A 294 22.18 -15.42 6.48
C GLN A 294 22.51 -13.97 6.17
N ARG A 295 22.67 -13.16 7.23
CA ARG A 295 23.10 -11.76 7.08
C ARG A 295 24.39 -11.62 7.88
N PRO A 296 25.56 -11.60 7.23
CA PRO A 296 26.81 -11.26 7.90
C PRO A 296 26.72 -9.79 8.32
N SER A 297 26.24 -9.55 9.54
CA SER A 297 26.06 -8.22 10.10
C SER A 297 26.70 -8.17 11.48
N LYS A 298 27.43 -7.09 11.76
CA LYS A 298 27.97 -6.75 13.08
C LYS A 298 26.90 -6.39 14.12
N ASN A 299 25.62 -6.31 13.74
CA ASN A 299 24.52 -5.97 14.64
C ASN A 299 23.79 -7.22 15.13
N TYR A 300 23.40 -7.24 16.42
CA TYR A 300 22.70 -8.33 17.12
C TYR A 300 21.52 -8.97 16.37
N LYS A 301 20.83 -8.23 15.50
CA LYS A 301 19.70 -8.76 14.69
C LYS A 301 20.12 -9.68 13.54
N GLY A 302 21.34 -9.55 13.03
CA GLY A 302 21.90 -10.46 12.02
C GLY A 302 22.41 -11.77 12.63
N LEU A 303 22.93 -11.68 13.86
CA LEU A 303 23.46 -12.82 14.62
C LEU A 303 22.41 -13.91 14.86
N VAL A 304 21.19 -13.56 15.27
CA VAL A 304 20.12 -14.56 15.50
C VAL A 304 19.79 -15.34 14.22
N ARG A 305 19.69 -14.65 13.07
CA ARG A 305 19.38 -15.32 11.78
C ARG A 305 20.50 -16.28 11.39
N THR A 306 21.75 -15.82 11.54
CA THR A 306 22.93 -16.62 11.22
C THR A 306 23.02 -17.84 12.14
N GLN A 307 22.85 -17.67 13.46
CA GLN A 307 22.87 -18.76 14.43
C GLN A 307 21.77 -19.79 14.18
N VAL A 308 20.53 -19.35 13.88
CA VAL A 308 19.44 -20.29 13.56
C VAL A 308 19.76 -21.08 12.29
N ILE A 309 20.31 -20.45 11.24
CA ILE A 309 20.73 -21.14 10.01
C ILE A 309 21.87 -22.11 10.29
N GLU A 310 22.88 -21.69 11.05
CA GLU A 310 24.02 -22.54 11.43
C GLU A 310 23.54 -23.74 12.25
N GLN A 311 22.62 -23.54 13.20
CA GLN A 311 21.99 -24.60 13.96
C GLN A 311 21.16 -25.54 13.08
N CYS A 312 20.40 -25.03 12.11
CA CYS A 312 19.67 -25.87 11.15
C CYS A 312 20.61 -26.67 10.23
N ASN A 313 21.74 -26.10 9.84
CA ASN A 313 22.74 -26.81 9.02
C ASN A 313 23.52 -27.85 9.84
N SER A 314 23.71 -27.62 11.14
CA SER A 314 24.42 -28.53 12.04
C SER A 314 23.52 -29.56 12.71
N SER A 315 22.20 -29.32 12.76
CA SER A 315 21.24 -30.35 13.13
C SER A 315 21.18 -31.39 12.00
N SER A 316 21.80 -32.54 12.24
CA SER A 316 21.68 -33.72 11.40
C SER A 316 20.21 -34.00 11.06
N LYS A 317 19.95 -34.42 9.82
CA LYS A 317 18.63 -34.94 9.42
C LYS A 317 18.21 -36.13 10.26
#